data_AF-A0A0R2SN66-F1
#
_entry.id   AF-A0A0R2SN66-F1
#
_cell.length_a   1.000
_cell.length_b   1.000
_cell.length_c   1.000
_cell.angle_alpha   90.00
_cell.angle_beta   90.00
_cell.angle_gamma   90.00
#
_symmetry.space_group_name_H-M   'P 1'
#
loop_
_entity.id
_entity.type
_entity.pdbx_description
1 polymer ?
#
loop_
_entity_poly.entity_id
_entity_poly.type
_entity_poly.pdbx_seq_one_letter_code
_entity_poly.pdbx_strand_id
1 'polypeptide(L)'
;MAVKTILTEPNKILRQISKPVEKVGKEEQKLMDDMLDTMYAANGIGLAAIQIGVPKRIIVMDISKDQDKKEPRYFVNPVIKNKDEQKTTYEEGCLSVPNQFAEIDRPSQCEVEYLDYNGVPQLLKAEGLLATCIQHEMDHLEGILFIDYLSKLKKSMIIKKLSKAKSERIVV
;
A
#
# COMPACT_ATOMS: atom_id res chain seq x y z
N MET A 1 -4.80 5.28 -18.94
CA MET A 1 -4.80 3.94 -18.33
C MET A 1 -6.15 3.70 -17.68
N ALA A 2 -6.34 2.54 -17.03
CA ALA A 2 -7.64 2.11 -16.52
C ALA A 2 -7.65 1.99 -15.00
N VAL A 3 -8.61 2.68 -14.37
CA VAL A 3 -8.91 2.54 -12.92
C VAL A 3 -9.35 1.11 -12.63
N LYS A 4 -8.69 0.46 -11.68
CA LYS A 4 -8.97 -0.90 -11.23
C LYS A 4 -9.85 -0.90 -9.98
N THR A 5 -10.51 -2.04 -9.73
CA THR A 5 -11.22 -2.24 -8.47
C THR A 5 -10.24 -2.53 -7.35
N ILE A 6 -10.32 -1.76 -6.27
CA ILE A 6 -9.56 -2.00 -5.04
C ILE A 6 -10.28 -3.08 -4.22
N LEU A 7 -9.55 -4.12 -3.85
CA LEU A 7 -10.00 -5.18 -2.97
C LEU A 7 -10.05 -4.68 -1.53
N THR A 8 -11.13 -5.02 -0.82
CA THR A 8 -11.32 -4.69 0.59
C THR A 8 -11.29 -5.93 1.47
N GLU A 9 -10.82 -5.79 2.70
CA GLU A 9 -10.91 -6.82 3.74
C GLU A 9 -12.39 -7.23 3.94
N PRO A 10 -12.72 -8.54 4.11
CA PRO A 10 -11.84 -9.70 4.34
C PRO A 10 -11.48 -10.51 3.08
N ASN A 11 -11.25 -9.87 1.93
CA ASN A 11 -10.81 -10.60 0.74
C ASN A 11 -9.46 -11.31 0.97
N LYS A 12 -9.45 -12.65 0.86
CA LYS A 12 -8.27 -13.50 1.11
C LYS A 12 -7.07 -13.17 0.22
N ILE A 13 -7.27 -12.54 -0.94
CA ILE A 13 -6.15 -12.12 -1.80
C ILE A 13 -5.24 -11.12 -1.08
N LEU A 14 -5.81 -10.23 -0.25
CA LEU A 14 -5.04 -9.26 0.55
C LEU A 14 -4.11 -9.92 1.59
N ARG A 15 -4.26 -11.23 1.81
CA ARG A 15 -3.47 -12.02 2.76
C ARG A 15 -2.40 -12.87 2.07
N GLN A 16 -2.26 -12.78 0.75
CA GLN A 16 -1.24 -13.49 0.01
C GLN A 16 0.07 -12.72 0.02
N ILE A 17 1.19 -13.43 0.21
CA ILE A 17 2.52 -12.87 0.03
C ILE A 17 2.76 -12.66 -1.47
N SER A 18 3.12 -11.43 -1.82
CA SER A 18 3.40 -11.01 -3.19
C SER A 18 4.73 -11.56 -3.69
N LYS A 19 4.75 -12.01 -4.95
CA LYS A 19 5.93 -12.61 -5.58
C LYS A 19 6.87 -11.56 -6.15
N PRO A 20 8.20 -11.78 -6.09
CA PRO A 20 9.16 -10.92 -6.76
C PRO A 20 8.89 -10.79 -8.26
N VAL A 21 9.25 -9.65 -8.81
CA VAL A 21 9.22 -9.35 -10.24
C VAL A 21 10.59 -9.63 -10.84
N GLU A 22 10.67 -10.49 -11.86
CA GLU A 22 11.96 -10.87 -12.45
C GLU A 22 12.59 -9.73 -13.28
N LYS A 23 11.76 -9.00 -14.03
CA LYS A 23 12.19 -7.89 -14.89
C LYS A 23 11.10 -6.84 -14.97
N VAL A 24 11.51 -5.57 -14.92
CA VAL A 24 10.60 -4.45 -15.20
C VAL A 24 10.50 -4.27 -16.72
N GLY A 25 9.37 -4.67 -17.29
CA GLY A 25 9.07 -4.50 -18.71
C GLY A 25 7.81 -3.65 -18.94
N LYS A 26 7.31 -3.66 -20.18
CA LYS A 26 6.10 -2.91 -20.56
C LYS A 26 4.86 -3.33 -19.77
N GLU A 27 4.78 -4.60 -19.35
CA GLU A 27 3.65 -5.10 -18.56
C GLU A 27 3.67 -4.53 -17.14
N GLU A 28 4.83 -4.53 -16.48
CA GLU A 28 5.02 -3.95 -15.14
C GLU A 28 4.81 -2.44 -15.16
N GLN A 29 5.33 -1.77 -16.19
CA GLN A 29 5.13 -0.34 -16.41
C GLN A 29 3.66 0.01 -16.53
N LYS A 30 2.94 -0.70 -17.40
CA LYS A 30 1.47 -0.52 -17.55
C LYS A 30 0.71 -0.83 -16.26
N LEU A 31 1.17 -1.81 -15.47
CA LEU A 31 0.56 -2.14 -14.19
C LEU A 31 0.77 -1.01 -13.17
N MET A 32 1.99 -0.49 -13.02
CA MET A 32 2.32 0.64 -12.16
C MET A 32 1.50 1.88 -12.52
N ASP A 33 1.38 2.12 -13.82
CA ASP A 33 0.53 3.12 -14.42
C ASP A 33 -0.95 2.96 -14.00
N ASP A 34 -1.57 1.80 -14.29
CA ASP A 34 -2.95 1.50 -13.91
C ASP A 34 -3.15 1.62 -12.37
N MET A 35 -2.16 1.22 -11.58
CA MET A 35 -2.15 1.37 -10.12
C MET A 35 -2.16 2.84 -9.70
N LEU A 36 -1.35 3.69 -10.34
CA LEU A 36 -1.26 5.10 -10.02
C LEU A 36 -2.57 5.83 -10.33
N ASP A 37 -3.17 5.56 -11.50
CA ASP A 37 -4.51 6.07 -11.85
C ASP A 37 -5.56 5.62 -10.84
N THR A 38 -5.50 4.36 -10.40
CA THR A 38 -6.40 3.80 -9.39
C THR A 38 -6.23 4.48 -8.02
N MET A 39 -4.98 4.71 -7.61
CA MET A 39 -4.64 5.40 -6.37
C MET A 39 -5.20 6.83 -6.36
N TYR A 40 -4.99 7.59 -7.43
CA TYR A 40 -5.54 8.94 -7.55
C TYR A 40 -7.06 8.97 -7.58
N ALA A 41 -7.70 8.06 -8.32
CA ALA A 41 -9.16 7.97 -8.37
C ALA A 41 -9.79 7.66 -7.01
N ALA A 42 -9.04 7.01 -6.11
CA ALA A 42 -9.45 6.71 -4.75
C ALA A 42 -8.99 7.75 -3.71
N ASN A 43 -8.37 8.86 -4.13
CA ASN A 43 -7.75 9.87 -3.26
C ASN A 43 -6.73 9.28 -2.26
N GLY A 44 -6.00 8.25 -2.68
CA GLY A 44 -4.93 7.64 -1.90
C GLY A 44 -3.56 8.26 -2.17
N ILE A 45 -2.61 8.00 -1.27
CA ILE A 45 -1.20 8.43 -1.38
C ILE A 45 -0.23 7.24 -1.58
N GLY A 46 -0.74 6.01 -1.49
CA GLY A 46 -0.02 4.76 -1.68
C GLY A 46 -0.97 3.66 -2.16
N LEU A 47 -0.44 2.75 -2.98
CA LEU A 47 -1.14 1.54 -3.42
C LEU A 47 -0.15 0.41 -3.75
N ALA A 48 -0.35 -0.75 -3.13
CA ALA A 48 0.33 -2.00 -3.47
C ALA A 48 -0.45 -2.81 -4.51
N ALA A 49 0.24 -3.51 -5.40
CA ALA A 49 -0.38 -4.26 -6.50
C ALA A 49 -1.38 -5.33 -6.01
N ILE A 50 -1.14 -5.91 -4.84
CA ILE A 50 -2.05 -6.89 -4.24
C ILE A 50 -3.44 -6.31 -3.95
N GLN A 51 -3.54 -5.00 -3.69
CA GLN A 51 -4.79 -4.31 -3.42
C GLN A 51 -5.69 -4.23 -4.67
N ILE A 52 -5.13 -4.40 -5.87
CA ILE A 52 -5.91 -4.56 -7.12
C ILE A 52 -5.91 -6.01 -7.63
N GLY A 53 -5.54 -6.96 -6.76
CA GLY A 53 -5.60 -8.39 -7.04
C GLY A 53 -4.39 -8.97 -7.77
N VAL A 54 -3.27 -8.23 -7.85
CA VAL A 54 -2.06 -8.69 -8.53
C VAL A 54 -0.95 -8.97 -7.50
N PRO A 55 -0.63 -10.24 -7.19
CA PRO A 55 0.36 -10.60 -6.17
C PRO A 55 1.80 -10.45 -6.68
N LYS A 56 2.17 -9.25 -7.12
CA LYS A 56 3.53 -8.84 -7.50
C LYS A 56 4.05 -7.82 -6.47
N ARG A 57 5.36 -7.87 -6.17
CA ARG A 57 6.03 -6.91 -5.27
C ARG A 57 6.20 -5.54 -5.94
N ILE A 58 5.11 -4.83 -6.12
CA ILE A 58 5.06 -3.51 -6.78
C ILE A 58 4.22 -2.58 -5.90
N ILE A 59 4.74 -1.39 -5.65
CA ILE A 59 4.08 -0.31 -4.91
C ILE A 59 4.18 0.96 -5.76
N VAL A 60 3.12 1.77 -5.74
CA VAL A 60 3.13 3.16 -6.24
C VAL A 60 2.74 4.11 -5.12
N MET A 61 3.29 5.31 -5.14
CA MET A 61 3.03 6.32 -4.12
C MET A 61 3.11 7.72 -4.72
N ASP A 62 2.34 8.65 -4.17
CA ASP A 62 2.53 10.08 -4.36
C ASP A 62 2.13 10.78 -3.06
N ILE A 63 3.11 11.43 -2.43
CA ILE A 63 2.95 12.13 -1.15
C ILE A 63 3.04 13.65 -1.31
N SER A 64 2.93 14.14 -2.56
CA SER A 64 2.89 15.57 -2.80
C SER A 64 1.73 16.22 -2.04
N LYS A 65 2.03 17.36 -1.41
CA LYS A 65 1.03 18.16 -0.71
C LYS A 65 0.22 19.04 -1.65
N ASP A 66 0.69 19.21 -2.89
CA ASP A 66 0.10 20.06 -3.91
C ASP A 66 -0.61 19.18 -4.94
N GLN A 67 -1.95 19.29 -5.00
CA GLN A 67 -2.76 18.47 -5.90
C GLN A 67 -2.47 18.75 -7.38
N ASP A 68 -1.91 19.92 -7.69
CA ASP A 68 -1.54 20.30 -9.06
C ASP A 68 -0.12 19.84 -9.43
N LYS A 69 0.67 19.38 -8.45
CA LYS A 69 2.02 18.85 -8.67
C LYS A 69 2.11 17.40 -8.21
N LYS A 70 2.00 16.50 -9.17
CA LYS A 70 2.19 15.07 -8.94
C LYS A 70 3.67 14.72 -8.91
N GLU A 71 4.09 13.98 -7.90
CA GLU A 71 5.44 13.45 -7.72
C GLU A 71 5.40 11.92 -7.56
N PRO A 72 4.96 11.18 -8.59
CA PRO A 72 4.77 9.75 -8.49
C PRO A 72 6.10 9.02 -8.26
N ARG A 73 6.05 8.03 -7.38
CA ARG A 73 7.15 7.14 -7.05
C ARG A 73 6.73 5.71 -7.28
N TYR A 74 7.67 4.91 -7.79
CA TYR A 74 7.44 3.54 -8.21
C TYR A 74 8.48 2.64 -7.57
N PHE A 75 8.02 1.59 -6.91
CA PHE A 75 8.90 0.68 -6.19
C PHE A 75 8.62 -0.76 -6.60
N VAL A 76 9.56 -1.35 -7.33
CA VAL A 76 9.52 -2.77 -7.68
C VAL A 76 10.53 -3.54 -6.82
N ASN A 77 10.09 -4.67 -6.27
CA ASN A 77 10.85 -5.49 -5.33
C ASN A 77 11.47 -4.71 -4.14
N PRO A 78 10.72 -3.83 -3.46
CA PRO A 78 11.29 -3.07 -2.36
C PRO A 78 11.72 -3.97 -1.19
N VAL A 79 12.87 -3.64 -0.61
CA VAL A 79 13.46 -4.29 0.57
C VAL A 79 13.97 -3.22 1.52
N ILE A 80 13.53 -3.27 2.78
CA ILE A 80 14.07 -2.40 3.82
C ILE A 80 15.40 -2.97 4.31
N LYS A 81 16.48 -2.19 4.18
CA LYS A 81 17.81 -2.57 4.66
C LYS A 81 18.06 -2.17 6.10
N ASN A 82 17.63 -0.97 6.45
CA ASN A 82 17.81 -0.39 7.77
C ASN A 82 16.50 0.26 8.23
N LYS A 83 16.23 0.20 9.54
CA LYS A 83 15.15 0.93 10.20
C LYS A 83 15.72 1.59 11.45
N ASP A 84 15.21 2.77 11.76
CA ASP A 84 15.49 3.40 13.05
C ASP A 84 14.88 2.58 14.20
N GLU A 85 15.53 2.59 15.36
CA GLU A 85 14.99 2.02 16.60
C GLU A 85 13.87 2.89 17.16
N GLN A 86 13.95 4.21 16.94
CA GLN A 86 12.91 5.14 17.35
C GLN A 86 11.66 4.97 16.48
N LYS A 87 10.50 5.01 17.12
CA LYS A 87 9.21 4.95 16.45
C LYS A 87 8.53 6.31 16.46
N THR A 88 7.71 6.54 15.45
CA THR A 88 6.78 7.66 15.38
C THR A 88 5.37 7.13 15.15
N THR A 89 4.42 7.72 15.87
CA THR A 89 2.99 7.41 15.73
C THR A 89 2.38 8.24 14.61
N TYR A 90 1.68 7.58 13.69
CA TYR A 90 0.87 8.23 12.66
C TYR A 90 -0.54 7.64 12.65
N GLU A 91 -1.54 8.47 12.37
CA GLU A 91 -2.87 7.98 12.03
C GLU A 91 -2.86 7.41 10.61
N GLU A 92 -3.06 6.10 10.49
CA GLU A 92 -3.11 5.40 9.21
C GLU A 92 -4.56 5.11 8.79
N GLY A 93 -4.82 5.29 7.50
CA GLY A 93 -5.98 4.74 6.79
C GLY A 93 -5.52 3.78 5.70
N CYS A 94 -6.45 3.01 5.13
CA CYS A 94 -6.14 2.10 4.03
C CYS A 94 -7.29 2.00 3.04
N LEU A 95 -6.99 2.07 1.74
CA LEU A 95 -7.99 1.90 0.68
C LEU A 95 -8.68 0.52 0.72
N SER A 96 -7.99 -0.50 1.24
CA SER A 96 -8.53 -1.85 1.45
C SER A 96 -9.31 -2.03 2.76
N VAL A 97 -9.33 -1.03 3.64
CA VAL A 97 -10.07 -1.03 4.92
C VAL A 97 -10.83 0.30 5.02
N PRO A 98 -11.81 0.54 4.14
CA PRO A 98 -12.38 1.86 3.93
C PRO A 98 -13.03 2.44 5.19
N ASN A 99 -12.90 3.76 5.37
CA ASN A 99 -13.46 4.55 6.47
C ASN A 99 -12.99 4.12 7.87
N GLN A 100 -11.85 3.43 7.98
CA GLN A 100 -11.23 3.08 9.25
C GLN A 100 -9.87 3.73 9.37
N PHE A 101 -9.61 4.31 10.53
CA PHE A 101 -8.35 4.97 10.87
C PHE A 101 -7.87 4.51 12.24
N ALA A 102 -6.56 4.42 12.43
CA ALA A 102 -5.97 4.17 13.74
C ALA A 102 -4.52 4.67 13.80
N GLU A 103 -4.11 5.08 15.00
CA GLU A 103 -2.72 5.35 15.32
C GLU A 103 -1.89 4.07 15.32
N ILE A 104 -0.82 4.05 14.53
CA ILE A 104 0.13 2.95 14.40
C ILE A 104 1.55 3.49 14.64
N ASP A 105 2.33 2.75 15.43
CA ASP A 105 3.74 3.05 15.66
C ASP A 105 4.63 2.34 14.65
N ARG A 106 5.33 3.11 13.83
CA ARG A 106 6.34 2.59 12.89
C ARG A 106 7.71 3.21 13.16
N PRO A 107 8.81 2.52 12.83
CA PRO A 107 10.12 3.14 12.73
C PRO A 107 10.06 4.48 11.99
N SER A 108 10.62 5.52 12.62
CA SER A 108 10.58 6.92 12.18
C SER A 108 11.25 7.13 10.82
N GLN A 109 12.27 6.33 10.53
CA GLN A 109 13.06 6.33 9.31
C GLN A 109 13.34 4.90 8.85
N CYS A 110 13.48 4.74 7.54
CA CYS A 110 13.95 3.50 6.93
C CYS A 110 14.72 3.75 5.64
N GLU A 111 15.62 2.83 5.31
CA GLU A 111 16.35 2.81 4.05
C GLU A 111 15.87 1.65 3.18
N VAL A 112 15.45 1.95 1.95
CA VAL A 112 14.79 1.00 1.05
C VAL A 112 15.58 0.87 -0.26
N GLU A 113 15.98 -0.36 -0.57
CA GLU A 113 16.44 -0.73 -1.90
C GLU A 113 15.27 -1.19 -2.76
N TYR A 114 15.22 -0.77 -4.02
CA TYR A 114 14.16 -1.13 -4.96
C TYR A 114 14.64 -0.94 -6.41
N LEU A 115 13.84 -1.41 -7.37
CA LEU A 115 13.97 -1.05 -8.78
C LEU A 115 12.92 0.00 -9.14
N ASP A 116 13.32 1.05 -9.87
CA ASP A 116 12.40 2.10 -10.31
C ASP A 116 11.52 1.68 -11.50
N TYR A 117 10.76 2.63 -12.05
CA TYR A 117 9.86 2.44 -13.20
C TYR A 117 10.55 1.83 -14.44
N ASN A 118 11.85 2.04 -14.59
CA ASN A 118 12.66 1.54 -15.70
C ASN A 118 13.45 0.28 -15.32
N GLY A 119 13.31 -0.21 -14.09
CA GLY A 119 14.07 -1.35 -13.57
C GLY A 119 15.48 -1.00 -13.11
N VAL A 120 15.79 0.28 -12.90
CA VAL A 120 17.12 0.70 -12.42
C VAL A 120 17.17 0.59 -10.89
N PRO A 121 18.21 -0.01 -10.31
CA PRO A 121 18.38 -0.06 -8.86
C PRO A 121 18.48 1.32 -8.24
N GLN A 122 17.75 1.52 -7.15
CA GLN A 122 17.72 2.75 -6.37
C GLN A 122 17.85 2.44 -4.88
N LEU A 123 18.34 3.43 -4.14
CA LEU A 123 18.39 3.44 -2.68
C LEU A 123 17.71 4.72 -2.19
N LEU A 124 16.67 4.56 -1.37
CA LEU A 124 15.91 5.68 -0.80
C LEU A 124 16.03 5.68 0.72
N LYS A 125 16.46 6.81 1.28
CA LYS A 125 16.29 7.12 2.70
C LYS A 125 14.96 7.83 2.88
N ALA A 126 14.05 7.19 3.61
CA ALA A 126 12.72 7.70 3.88
C ALA A 126 12.59 8.08 5.35
N GLU A 127 11.90 9.18 5.60
CA GLU A 127 11.56 9.67 6.94
C GLU A 127 10.13 10.22 6.96
N GLY A 128 9.59 10.42 8.17
CA GLY A 128 8.27 11.01 8.37
C GLY A 128 7.16 10.26 7.62
N LEU A 129 6.28 11.00 6.94
CA LEU A 129 5.15 10.42 6.21
C LEU A 129 5.59 9.41 5.13
N LEU A 130 6.72 9.67 4.47
CA LEU A 130 7.24 8.76 3.44
C LEU A 130 7.65 7.42 4.04
N ALA A 131 8.32 7.44 5.19
CA ALA A 131 8.70 6.22 5.91
C ALA A 131 7.48 5.44 6.40
N THR A 132 6.45 6.14 6.89
CA THR A 132 5.19 5.50 7.30
C THR A 132 4.50 4.83 6.12
N CYS A 133 4.34 5.56 5.01
CA CYS A 133 3.61 5.07 3.85
C CYS A 133 4.34 3.91 3.17
N ILE A 134 5.68 3.97 2.99
CA ILE A 134 6.41 2.86 2.38
C ILE A 134 6.34 1.58 3.22
N GLN A 135 6.40 1.70 4.55
CA GLN A 135 6.26 0.57 5.46
C GLN A 135 4.85 -0.03 5.42
N HIS A 136 3.81 0.82 5.35
CA HIS A 136 2.42 0.38 5.15
C HIS A 136 2.26 -0.40 3.85
N GLU A 137 2.75 0.14 2.73
CA GLU A 137 2.63 -0.52 1.43
C GLU A 137 3.47 -1.80 1.34
N MET A 138 4.61 -1.86 2.05
CA MET A 138 5.38 -3.09 2.16
C MET A 138 4.69 -4.17 2.99
N ASP A 139 3.94 -3.82 4.03
CA ASP A 139 3.12 -4.78 4.79
C ASP A 139 2.10 -5.48 3.88
N HIS A 140 1.47 -4.75 2.95
CA HIS A 140 0.57 -5.36 1.96
C HIS A 140 1.27 -6.42 1.12
N LEU A 141 2.53 -6.21 0.74
CA LEU A 141 3.31 -7.21 0.00
C LEU A 141 3.52 -8.51 0.80
N GLU A 142 3.44 -8.44 2.13
CA GLU A 142 3.54 -9.58 3.05
C GLU A 142 2.17 -10.11 3.51
N GLY A 143 1.07 -9.57 2.97
CA GLY A 143 -0.30 -9.96 3.37
C GLY A 143 -0.75 -9.40 4.73
N ILE A 144 -0.06 -8.36 5.22
CA ILE A 144 -0.31 -7.68 6.48
C ILE A 144 -1.07 -6.38 6.20
N LEU A 145 -2.09 -6.11 7.01
CA LEU A 145 -2.85 -4.86 6.98
C LEU A 145 -2.63 -4.10 8.29
N PHE A 146 -2.74 -2.77 8.28
CA PHE A 146 -2.53 -1.97 9.50
C PHE A 146 -3.40 -2.40 10.69
N ILE A 147 -4.60 -2.94 10.43
CA ILE A 147 -5.50 -3.47 11.46
C ILE A 147 -4.92 -4.67 12.23
N ASP A 148 -3.87 -5.30 11.72
CA ASP A 148 -3.18 -6.42 12.36
C ASP A 148 -2.29 -5.98 13.52
N TYR A 149 -1.92 -4.70 13.57
CA TYR A 149 -1.21 -4.08 14.70
C TYR A 149 -2.15 -3.66 15.83
N LEU A 150 -3.47 -3.69 15.60
CA LEU A 150 -4.47 -3.33 16.60
C LEU A 150 -4.77 -4.48 17.56
N SER A 151 -5.39 -4.15 18.70
CA SER A 151 -5.91 -5.17 19.60
C SER A 151 -6.91 -6.10 18.89
N LYS A 152 -6.94 -7.38 19.29
CA LYS A 152 -7.84 -8.39 18.71
C LYS A 152 -9.31 -7.94 18.68
N LEU A 153 -9.77 -7.25 19.72
CA LEU A 153 -11.12 -6.71 19.82
C LEU A 153 -11.37 -5.64 18.76
N LYS A 154 -10.47 -4.64 18.64
CA LYS A 154 -10.60 -3.55 17.66
C LYS A 154 -10.56 -4.08 16.22
N LYS A 155 -9.62 -4.98 15.93
CA LYS A 155 -9.53 -5.68 14.63
C LYS A 155 -10.82 -6.44 14.29
N SER A 156 -11.35 -7.23 15.22
CA SER A 156 -12.59 -8.00 15.02
C SER A 156 -13.80 -7.10 14.75
N MET A 157 -13.92 -5.99 15.48
CA MET A 157 -14.99 -5.00 15.25
C MET A 157 -14.91 -4.38 13.85
N ILE A 158 -13.71 -4.02 13.39
CA ILE A 158 -13.48 -3.47 12.04
C ILE A 158 -13.90 -4.49 10.97
N ILE A 159 -13.42 -5.73 11.06
CA ILE A 159 -13.74 -6.78 10.09
C ILE A 159 -15.26 -7.03 10.03
N LYS A 160 -15.94 -7.05 11.19
CA LYS A 160 -17.40 -7.21 11.26
C LYS A 160 -18.16 -6.05 10.62
N LYS A 161 -17.67 -4.81 10.74
CA LYS A 161 -18.26 -3.64 10.06
C LYS A 161 -18.12 -3.76 8.53
N LEU A 162 -16.94 -4.14 8.06
CA LEU A 162 -16.67 -4.30 6.63
C LEU A 162 -17.48 -5.43 5.99
N SER A 163 -17.65 -6.57 6.68
CA SER A 163 -18.45 -7.67 6.16
C SER A 163 -19.94 -7.31 6.03
N LYS A 164 -20.48 -6.53 6.99
CA LYS A 164 -21.86 -6.04 6.92
C LYS A 164 -22.07 -5.07 5.75
N ALA A 165 -21.16 -4.10 5.57
CA ALA A 165 -21.22 -3.15 4.46
C ALA A 165 -21.16 -3.82 3.07
N LYS A 166 -20.46 -4.95 2.96
CA LYS A 166 -20.43 -5.76 1.72
C LYS A 166 -21.76 -6.48 1.46
N SER A 167 -22.46 -6.92 2.52
CA SER A 167 -23.74 -7.62 2.42
C SER A 167 -24.92 -6.69 2.08
N GLU A 168 -24.81 -5.40 2.38
CA GLU A 168 -25.84 -4.39 2.07
C GLU A 168 -25.74 -3.84 0.63
N ARG A 169 -24.68 -4.17 -0.11
CA ARG A 169 -24.62 -3.93 -1.56
C ARG A 169 -25.52 -4.95 -2.26
N ILE A 170 -26.81 -4.65 -2.34
CA ILE A 170 -27.77 -5.38 -3.17
C ILE A 170 -27.22 -5.38 -4.60
N VAL A 171 -26.91 -6.57 -5.10
CA VAL A 171 -26.65 -6.80 -6.53
C VAL A 171 -28.02 -6.80 -7.19
N VAL A 172 -28.28 -5.79 -8.03
CA VAL A 172 -29.30 -5.86 -9.08
C VAL A 172 -28.59 -6.23 -10.38
#